data_AF-A0A059EXY6-F1
#
_entry.id   AF-A0A059EXY6-F1
#
_cell.length_a   1.000
_cell.length_b   1.000
_cell.length_c   1.000
_cell.angle_alpha   90.00
_cell.angle_beta   90.00
_cell.angle_gamma   90.00
#
_symmetry.space_group_name_H-M   'P 1'
#
loop_
_entity.id
_entity.type
_entity.pdbx_description
1 polymer ?
#
loop_
_entity_poly.entity_id
_entity_poly.type
_entity_poly.pdbx_seq_one_letter_code
_entity_poly.pdbx_strand_id
1 'polypeptide(L)'
;MDKKQRETIWFVSNALFIINFTYWILQRIILLPDISLYYMNPILLIIVYSTLLIHLEIEEIMLSINFLCILFFATRPLNILLLPFFFNSLINTSIYYVSRKKSSKKDLIYKLCNFVVYKQNLMLMLRNFCQIISLPLSLVLLFFGKTNIFSFFTFTILLWKEYNEDKNMKHTFSTLRQFLDTLLPNYPVLGFYYLKTRNLLLFACELNEALKKKVKDS
;
A
#
# COMPACT_ATOMS: atom_id res chain seq x y z
N MET A 1 16.86 16.53 -15.99
CA MET A 1 17.32 15.12 -15.87
C MET A 1 16.83 14.33 -17.08
N ASP A 2 17.71 13.59 -17.74
CA ASP A 2 17.33 12.76 -18.89
C ASP A 2 16.39 11.60 -18.47
N LYS A 3 15.49 11.19 -19.36
CA LYS A 3 14.54 10.08 -19.15
C LYS A 3 15.26 8.80 -18.74
N LYS A 4 16.38 8.48 -19.39
CA LYS A 4 17.17 7.28 -19.09
C LYS A 4 17.76 7.31 -17.68
N GLN A 5 18.26 8.48 -17.25
CA GLN A 5 18.77 8.68 -15.89
C GLN A 5 17.66 8.50 -14.86
N ARG A 6 16.49 9.10 -15.10
CA ARG A 6 15.32 8.95 -14.23
C ARG A 6 14.93 7.49 -14.02
N GLU A 7 14.75 6.76 -15.11
CA GLU A 7 14.35 5.35 -15.08
C GLU A 7 15.38 4.49 -14.34
N THR A 8 16.67 4.82 -14.50
CA THR A 8 17.76 4.13 -13.80
C THR A 8 17.68 4.39 -12.29
N ILE A 9 17.51 5.64 -11.87
CA ILE A 9 17.36 6.00 -10.44
C ILE A 9 16.12 5.34 -9.85
N TRP A 10 14.99 5.38 -10.56
CA TRP A 10 13.75 4.74 -10.13
C TRP A 10 13.93 3.23 -9.96
N PHE A 11 14.56 2.55 -10.93
CA PHE A 11 14.78 1.11 -10.88
C PHE A 11 15.74 0.72 -9.76
N VAL A 12 16.89 1.40 -9.65
CA VAL A 12 17.90 1.14 -8.61
C VAL A 12 17.32 1.38 -7.22
N SER A 13 16.57 2.47 -7.03
CA SER A 13 15.98 2.80 -5.72
C SER A 13 14.92 1.78 -5.31
N ASN A 14 14.08 1.31 -6.24
CA ASN A 14 13.14 0.21 -5.97
C ASN A 14 13.87 -1.10 -5.64
N ALA A 15 14.92 -1.45 -6.39
CA ALA A 15 15.71 -2.66 -6.15
C ALA A 15 16.39 -2.63 -4.77
N LEU A 16 17.00 -1.49 -4.41
CA LEU A 16 17.61 -1.30 -3.08
C LEU A 16 16.56 -1.36 -1.96
N PHE A 17 15.36 -0.81 -2.19
CA PHE A 17 14.27 -0.91 -1.24
C PHE A 17 13.82 -2.37 -1.06
N ILE A 18 13.64 -3.13 -2.15
CA ILE A 18 13.30 -4.56 -2.10
C ILE A 18 14.34 -5.34 -1.29
N ILE A 19 15.63 -5.11 -1.54
CA ILE A 19 16.73 -5.79 -0.84
C ILE A 19 16.71 -5.44 0.66
N ASN A 20 16.66 -4.15 1.01
CA ASN A 20 16.64 -3.70 2.40
C ASN A 20 15.38 -4.18 3.14
N PHE A 21 14.23 -4.15 2.50
CA PHE A 21 12.98 -4.61 3.10
C PHE A 21 12.98 -6.13 3.29
N THR A 22 13.49 -6.89 2.32
CA THR A 22 13.65 -8.35 2.44
C THR A 22 14.60 -8.70 3.58
N TYR A 23 15.71 -7.98 3.71
CA TYR A 23 16.63 -8.14 4.83
C TYR A 23 15.94 -7.87 6.18
N TRP A 24 15.16 -6.79 6.29
CA TRP A 24 14.38 -6.47 7.49
C TRP A 24 13.38 -7.59 7.86
N ILE A 25 12.73 -8.22 6.87
CA ILE A 25 11.87 -9.39 7.11
C ILE A 25 12.70 -10.57 7.61
N LEU A 26 13.78 -10.93 6.91
CA LEU A 26 14.63 -12.08 7.25
C LEU A 26 15.23 -11.96 8.65
N GLN A 27 15.61 -10.75 9.06
CA GLN A 27 16.14 -10.48 10.39
C GLN A 27 15.17 -10.89 11.50
N ARG A 28 13.86 -10.70 11.30
CA ARG A 28 12.81 -11.08 12.25
C ARG A 28 12.55 -12.58 12.31
N ILE A 29 12.96 -13.32 11.29
CA ILE A 29 12.77 -14.78 11.19
C ILE A 29 14.02 -15.53 11.66
N ILE A 30 15.21 -15.05 11.27
CA ILE A 30 16.48 -15.80 11.36
C ILE A 30 17.44 -15.19 12.41
N LEU A 31 17.01 -14.21 13.23
CA LEU A 31 17.84 -13.53 14.24
C LEU A 31 19.19 -13.01 13.67
N LEU A 32 19.14 -12.41 12.48
CA LEU A 32 20.32 -11.77 11.87
C LEU A 32 20.73 -10.51 12.65
N PRO A 33 22.03 -10.10 12.60
CA PRO A 33 22.49 -8.87 13.24
C PRO A 33 21.76 -7.64 12.68
N ASP A 34 21.54 -6.61 13.50
CA ASP A 34 20.84 -5.40 13.09
C ASP A 34 21.78 -4.40 12.39
N ILE A 35 21.95 -4.59 11.08
CA ILE A 35 22.80 -3.73 10.25
C ILE A 35 21.95 -2.71 9.47
N SER A 36 20.62 -2.84 9.46
CA SER A 36 19.74 -1.98 8.68
C SER A 36 19.38 -0.71 9.43
N LEU A 37 19.76 0.44 8.89
CA LEU A 37 19.26 1.72 9.36
C LEU A 37 17.75 1.79 9.12
N TYR A 38 16.97 1.90 10.19
CA TYR A 38 15.50 1.96 10.17
C TYR A 38 14.93 2.96 9.15
N TYR A 39 15.60 4.08 8.89
CA TYR A 39 15.15 5.14 7.99
C TYR A 39 15.43 4.90 6.50
N MET A 40 16.19 3.86 6.13
CA MET A 40 16.60 3.65 4.74
C MET A 40 15.43 3.35 3.82
N ASN A 41 14.47 2.55 4.28
CA ASN A 41 13.30 2.20 3.47
C ASN A 41 12.42 3.42 3.14
N PRO A 42 12.02 4.27 4.11
CA PRO A 42 11.34 5.52 3.80
C PRO A 42 12.13 6.43 2.83
N ILE A 43 13.45 6.57 3.01
CA ILE A 43 14.27 7.43 2.14
C ILE A 43 14.28 6.90 0.70
N LEU A 44 14.50 5.59 0.51
CA LEU A 44 14.48 4.98 -0.81
C LEU A 44 13.12 5.14 -1.49
N LEU A 45 12.03 5.00 -0.75
CA LEU A 45 10.68 5.23 -1.26
C LEU A 45 10.42 6.70 -1.59
N ILE A 46 10.90 7.66 -0.80
CA ILE A 46 10.84 9.08 -1.16
C ILE A 46 11.52 9.29 -2.51
N ILE A 47 12.73 8.75 -2.71
CA ILE A 47 13.43 8.87 -3.99
C ILE A 47 12.62 8.26 -5.14
N VAL A 48 12.09 7.04 -4.97
CA VAL A 48 11.25 6.36 -5.97
C VAL A 48 10.07 7.23 -6.37
N TYR A 49 9.28 7.71 -5.40
CA TYR A 49 8.07 8.46 -5.67
C TYR A 49 8.36 9.89 -6.15
N SER A 50 9.44 10.51 -5.69
CA SER A 50 9.91 11.79 -6.23
C SER A 50 10.21 11.69 -7.71
N THR A 51 10.81 10.60 -8.20
CA THR A 51 11.03 10.44 -9.65
C THR A 51 9.74 10.44 -10.48
N LEU A 52 8.62 10.00 -9.90
CA LEU A 52 7.33 9.96 -10.59
C LEU A 52 6.65 11.34 -10.70
N LEU A 53 7.13 12.34 -9.96
CA LEU A 53 6.54 13.68 -9.90
C LEU A 53 7.26 14.72 -10.76
N ILE A 54 8.46 14.41 -11.26
CA ILE A 54 9.39 15.39 -11.89
C ILE A 54 8.80 16.13 -13.11
N HIS A 55 7.76 15.58 -13.74
CA HIS A 55 7.13 16.14 -14.94
C HIS A 55 5.75 16.74 -14.71
N LEU A 56 5.22 16.65 -13.49
CA LEU A 56 3.91 17.17 -13.17
C LEU A 56 4.01 18.64 -12.81
N GLU A 57 2.97 19.40 -13.15
CA GLU A 57 2.83 20.78 -12.67
C GLU A 57 2.57 20.80 -11.16
N ILE A 58 2.86 21.92 -10.49
CA ILE A 58 2.76 22.02 -9.02
C ILE A 58 1.35 21.68 -8.53
N GLU A 59 0.32 22.12 -9.25
CA GLU A 59 -1.09 21.84 -8.93
C GLU A 59 -1.39 20.34 -9.03
N GLU A 60 -0.89 19.68 -10.08
CA GLU A 60 -1.03 18.24 -10.28
C GLU A 60 -0.24 17.42 -9.25
N ILE A 61 0.92 17.91 -8.81
CA ILE A 61 1.73 17.27 -7.78
C ILE A 61 0.94 17.14 -6.49
N MET A 62 0.33 18.24 -6.02
CA MET A 62 -0.44 18.27 -4.76
C MET A 62 -1.65 17.33 -4.82
N LEU A 63 -2.22 17.17 -6.01
CA LEU A 63 -3.33 16.26 -6.28
C LEU A 63 -2.89 14.85 -6.67
N SER A 64 -1.61 14.50 -6.60
CA SER A 64 -1.16 13.14 -6.95
C SER A 64 -1.18 12.19 -5.74
N ILE A 65 -1.49 10.91 -5.98
CA ILE A 65 -1.32 9.85 -4.96
C ILE A 65 0.17 9.74 -4.57
N ASN A 66 1.07 9.90 -5.54
CA ASN A 66 2.51 9.79 -5.34
C ASN A 66 3.04 10.83 -4.33
N PHE A 67 2.50 12.06 -4.32
CA PHE A 67 2.85 13.06 -3.33
C PHE A 67 2.37 12.69 -1.93
N LEU A 68 1.16 12.14 -1.79
CA LEU A 68 0.68 11.62 -0.50
C LEU A 68 1.57 10.48 0.03
N CYS A 69 2.07 9.61 -0.84
CA CYS A 69 3.05 8.59 -0.47
C CYS A 69 4.33 9.23 0.09
N ILE A 70 4.88 10.28 -0.55
CA ILE A 70 6.07 10.99 -0.06
C ILE A 70 5.80 11.59 1.32
N LEU A 71 4.66 12.25 1.52
CA LEU A 71 4.28 12.79 2.83
C LEU A 71 4.23 11.69 3.88
N PHE A 72 3.61 10.55 3.57
CA PHE A 72 3.57 9.39 4.45
C PHE A 72 4.99 8.90 4.79
N PHE A 73 5.88 8.72 3.82
CA PHE A 73 7.26 8.29 4.09
C PHE A 73 8.09 9.32 4.88
N ALA A 74 7.84 10.62 4.67
CA ALA A 74 8.48 11.69 5.41
C ALA A 74 8.12 11.64 6.91
N THR A 75 6.96 11.08 7.26
CA THR A 75 6.59 10.81 8.66
C THR A 75 7.36 9.65 9.30
N ARG A 76 8.24 8.96 8.56
CA ARG A 76 9.08 7.84 9.04
C ARG A 76 8.27 6.68 9.66
N PRO A 77 7.29 6.14 8.94
CA PRO A 77 6.44 5.07 9.45
C PRO A 77 7.26 3.81 9.75
N LEU A 78 6.75 2.97 10.65
CA LEU A 78 7.33 1.65 10.90
C LEU A 78 7.41 0.83 9.62
N ASN A 79 8.52 0.11 9.42
CA ASN A 79 8.73 -0.74 8.26
C ASN A 79 7.56 -1.69 7.98
N ILE A 80 6.86 -2.21 9.00
CA ILE A 80 5.71 -3.08 8.77
C ILE A 80 4.59 -2.40 7.94
N LEU A 81 4.43 -1.08 8.07
CA LEU A 81 3.47 -0.29 7.30
C LEU A 81 3.93 -0.04 5.86
N LEU A 82 5.18 -0.38 5.52
CA LEU A 82 5.72 -0.25 4.16
C LEU A 82 5.48 -1.50 3.31
N LEU A 83 4.90 -2.56 3.87
CA LEU A 83 4.63 -3.83 3.19
C LEU A 83 3.82 -3.68 1.88
N PRO A 84 2.77 -2.83 1.78
CA PRO A 84 2.07 -2.61 0.52
C PRO A 84 2.99 -2.03 -0.57
N PHE A 85 3.90 -1.15 -0.19
CA PHE A 85 4.86 -0.54 -1.09
C PHE A 85 5.93 -1.53 -1.54
N PHE A 86 6.32 -2.48 -0.67
CA PHE A 86 7.18 -3.59 -1.03
C PHE A 86 6.59 -4.43 -2.17
N PHE A 87 5.31 -4.82 -2.07
CA PHE A 87 4.64 -5.52 -3.16
C PHE A 87 4.57 -4.67 -4.43
N ASN A 88 4.25 -3.38 -4.32
CA ASN A 88 4.21 -2.48 -5.47
C ASN A 88 5.59 -2.38 -6.16
N SER A 89 6.67 -2.21 -5.40
CA SER A 89 8.04 -2.18 -5.90
C SER A 89 8.43 -3.50 -6.55
N LEU A 90 8.09 -4.65 -5.96
CA LEU A 90 8.34 -5.97 -6.54
C LEU A 90 7.67 -6.12 -7.92
N ILE A 91 6.39 -5.76 -8.03
CA ILE A 91 5.63 -5.85 -9.28
C ILE A 91 6.25 -4.93 -10.34
N ASN A 92 6.43 -3.65 -10.01
CA ASN A 92 6.90 -2.65 -10.98
C ASN A 92 8.33 -2.94 -11.46
N THR A 93 9.23 -3.32 -10.54
CA THR A 93 10.61 -3.68 -10.88
C THR A 93 10.66 -4.92 -11.76
N SER A 94 9.79 -5.91 -11.51
CA SER A 94 9.71 -7.13 -12.31
C SER A 94 9.21 -6.87 -13.72
N ILE A 95 8.15 -6.06 -13.88
CA ILE A 95 7.63 -5.63 -15.19
C ILE A 95 8.71 -4.88 -15.98
N TYR A 96 9.39 -3.93 -15.32
CA TYR A 96 10.48 -3.19 -15.94
C TYR A 96 11.64 -4.09 -16.38
N TYR A 97 12.06 -5.04 -15.54
CA TYR A 97 13.16 -5.95 -15.85
C TYR A 97 12.83 -6.87 -17.04
N VAL A 98 11.64 -7.50 -17.02
CA VAL A 98 11.20 -8.43 -18.08
C VAL A 98 11.01 -7.71 -19.42
N SER A 99 10.45 -6.49 -19.41
CA SER A 99 10.21 -5.73 -20.64
C SER A 99 11.50 -5.30 -21.36
N ARG A 100 12.59 -5.04 -20.62
CA ARG A 100 13.87 -4.58 -21.20
C ARG A 100 14.87 -5.70 -21.52
N LYS A 101 14.88 -6.81 -20.78
CA LYS A 101 15.86 -7.90 -20.98
C LYS A 101 15.23 -9.15 -21.61
N LYS A 102 14.92 -9.08 -22.91
CA LYS A 102 14.39 -10.23 -23.68
C LYS A 102 15.42 -11.37 -23.89
N SER A 103 16.71 -11.09 -23.80
CA SER A 103 17.81 -12.01 -24.14
C SER A 103 18.29 -12.92 -23.00
N SER A 104 17.88 -12.66 -21.75
CA SER A 104 18.42 -13.29 -20.53
C SER A 104 17.42 -14.28 -19.89
N LYS A 105 16.68 -15.02 -20.73
CA LYS A 105 15.65 -15.98 -20.28
C LYS A 105 16.17 -17.10 -19.36
N LYS A 106 17.48 -17.33 -19.33
CA LYS A 106 18.13 -18.38 -18.50
C LYS A 106 18.45 -17.90 -17.07
N ASP A 107 18.52 -16.59 -16.83
CA ASP A 107 18.98 -16.05 -15.54
C ASP A 107 17.93 -16.28 -14.44
N LEU A 108 18.38 -16.62 -13.23
CA LEU A 108 17.50 -16.83 -12.08
C LEU A 108 16.67 -15.58 -11.75
N ILE A 109 17.29 -14.40 -11.84
CA ILE A 109 16.61 -13.11 -11.63
C ILE A 109 15.47 -12.94 -12.65
N TYR A 110 15.71 -13.26 -13.93
CA TYR A 110 14.68 -13.19 -14.95
C TYR A 110 13.52 -14.16 -14.64
N LYS A 111 13.82 -15.39 -14.22
CA LYS A 111 12.79 -16.37 -13.84
C LYS A 111 11.93 -15.87 -12.68
N LEU A 112 12.54 -15.28 -11.65
CA LEU A 112 11.82 -14.69 -10.50
C LEU A 112 10.94 -13.52 -10.94
N CYS A 113 11.49 -12.56 -11.70
CA CYS A 113 10.71 -11.43 -12.21
C CYS A 113 9.56 -11.90 -13.12
N ASN A 114 9.81 -12.87 -13.99
CA ASN A 114 8.78 -13.43 -14.87
C ASN A 114 7.69 -14.16 -14.08
N PHE A 115 8.03 -14.84 -12.99
CA PHE A 115 7.05 -15.43 -12.09
C PHE A 115 6.17 -14.37 -11.40
N VAL A 116 6.77 -13.27 -10.92
CA VAL A 116 6.02 -12.14 -10.33
C VAL A 116 5.08 -11.52 -11.37
N VAL A 117 5.54 -11.31 -12.60
CA VAL A 117 4.70 -10.81 -13.70
C VAL A 117 3.58 -11.79 -14.03
N TYR A 118 3.86 -13.10 -14.11
CA TYR A 118 2.84 -14.13 -14.33
C TYR A 118 1.77 -14.16 -13.23
N LYS A 119 2.14 -13.86 -11.98
CA LYS A 119 1.22 -13.78 -10.82
C LYS A 119 0.81 -12.34 -10.47
N GLN A 120 0.94 -11.39 -11.40
CA GLN A 120 0.72 -9.96 -11.13
C GLN A 120 -0.63 -9.66 -10.46
N ASN A 121 -1.73 -10.23 -10.96
CA ASN A 121 -3.06 -9.98 -10.39
C ASN A 121 -3.17 -10.42 -8.92
N LEU A 122 -2.59 -11.57 -8.57
CA LEU A 122 -2.54 -12.03 -7.19
C LEU A 122 -1.68 -11.10 -6.33
N MET A 123 -0.52 -10.68 -6.84
CA MET A 123 0.37 -9.74 -6.13
C MET A 123 -0.28 -8.37 -5.92
N LEU A 124 -1.07 -7.88 -6.88
CA LEU A 124 -1.85 -6.64 -6.75
C LEU A 124 -2.95 -6.78 -5.70
N MET A 125 -3.67 -7.90 -5.68
CA MET A 125 -4.66 -8.17 -4.62
C MET A 125 -4.01 -8.25 -3.24
N LEU A 126 -2.87 -8.94 -3.11
CA LEU A 126 -2.10 -9.00 -1.86
C LEU A 126 -1.61 -7.62 -1.42
N ARG A 127 -1.10 -6.80 -2.35
CA ARG A 127 -0.70 -5.40 -2.09
C ARG A 127 -1.86 -4.60 -1.50
N ASN A 128 -3.02 -4.64 -2.14
CA ASN A 128 -4.21 -3.91 -1.70
C ASN A 128 -4.72 -4.43 -0.35
N PHE A 129 -4.72 -5.75 -0.15
CA PHE A 129 -5.10 -6.38 1.11
C PHE A 129 -4.20 -5.94 2.27
N CYS A 130 -2.87 -5.98 2.07
CA CYS A 130 -1.90 -5.49 3.05
C CYS A 130 -2.13 -4.01 3.35
N GLN A 131 -2.51 -3.20 2.37
CA GLN A 131 -2.76 -1.78 2.57
C GLN A 131 -4.00 -1.52 3.43
N ILE A 132 -5.09 -2.24 3.16
CA ILE A 132 -6.31 -2.15 3.95
C ILE A 132 -6.05 -2.55 5.40
N ILE A 133 -5.32 -3.65 5.64
CA ILE A 133 -4.97 -4.12 6.99
C ILE A 133 -3.95 -3.21 7.69
N SER A 134 -3.11 -2.50 6.93
CA SER A 134 -2.15 -1.55 7.50
C SER A 134 -2.84 -0.36 8.18
N LEU A 135 -4.09 -0.04 7.84
CA LEU A 135 -4.84 1.02 8.51
C LEU A 135 -5.20 0.68 9.97
N PRO A 136 -5.93 -0.41 10.29
CA PRO A 136 -6.16 -0.79 11.69
C PRO A 136 -4.85 -1.09 12.42
N LEU A 137 -3.85 -1.66 11.74
CA LEU A 137 -2.52 -1.85 12.33
C LEU A 137 -1.87 -0.52 12.72
N SER A 138 -1.92 0.51 11.87
CA SER A 138 -1.35 1.82 12.19
C SER A 138 -2.08 2.50 13.35
N LEU A 139 -3.40 2.31 13.47
CA LEU A 139 -4.16 2.75 14.64
C LEU A 139 -3.70 2.04 15.92
N VAL A 140 -3.52 0.72 15.88
CA VAL A 140 -2.99 -0.05 17.03
C VAL A 140 -1.59 0.44 17.41
N LEU A 141 -0.71 0.65 16.42
CA LEU A 141 0.64 1.17 16.64
C LEU A 141 0.64 2.60 17.21
N LEU A 142 -0.38 3.41 16.91
CA LEU A 142 -0.53 4.76 17.45
C LEU A 142 -0.81 4.69 18.96
N PHE A 143 -1.71 3.80 19.39
CA PHE A 143 -1.99 3.57 20.80
C PHE A 143 -0.77 3.05 21.58
N PHE A 144 0.11 2.29 20.93
CA PHE A 144 1.39 1.85 21.53
C PHE A 144 2.50 2.90 21.44
N GLY A 145 2.25 4.11 20.91
CA GLY A 145 3.26 5.15 20.72
C GLY A 145 4.37 4.77 19.74
N LYS A 146 4.13 3.81 18.85
CA LYS A 146 5.12 3.29 17.88
C LYS A 146 5.03 3.97 16.51
N THR A 147 3.91 4.61 16.20
CA THR A 147 3.76 5.48 15.03
C THR A 147 3.25 6.84 15.46
N ASN A 148 3.53 7.88 14.68
CA ASN A 148 3.00 9.21 14.95
C ASN A 148 1.62 9.41 14.32
N ILE A 149 0.89 10.40 14.84
CA ILE A 149 -0.47 10.74 14.40
C ILE A 149 -0.51 11.19 12.94
N PHE A 150 0.55 11.86 12.47
CA PHE A 150 0.66 12.31 11.08
C PHE A 150 0.75 11.12 10.10
N SER A 151 1.49 10.06 10.44
CA SER A 151 1.57 8.81 9.65
C SER A 151 0.20 8.19 9.52
N PHE A 152 -0.57 8.13 10.61
CA PHE A 152 -1.92 7.57 10.60
C PHE A 152 -2.86 8.37 9.68
N PHE A 153 -2.91 9.70 9.83
CA PHE A 153 -3.78 10.54 9.00
C PHE A 153 -3.37 10.56 7.53
N THR A 154 -2.06 10.70 7.23
CA THR A 154 -1.57 10.65 5.84
C THR A 154 -1.87 9.30 5.20
N PHE A 155 -1.69 8.18 5.92
CA PHE A 155 -2.03 6.85 5.43
C PHE A 155 -3.55 6.66 5.22
N THR A 156 -4.37 7.26 6.09
CA THR A 156 -5.83 7.24 5.98
C THR A 156 -6.30 7.98 4.73
N ILE A 157 -5.77 9.18 4.48
CA ILE A 157 -6.08 9.97 3.29
C ILE A 157 -5.61 9.24 2.02
N LEU A 158 -4.42 8.65 2.05
CA LEU A 158 -3.88 7.83 0.97
C LEU A 158 -4.83 6.66 0.63
N LEU A 159 -5.23 5.88 1.64
CA LEU A 159 -6.13 4.75 1.44
C LEU A 159 -7.51 5.20 0.94
N TRP A 160 -8.06 6.30 1.46
CA TRP A 160 -9.33 6.87 1.00
C TRP A 160 -9.26 7.27 -0.47
N LYS A 161 -8.18 7.93 -0.88
CA LYS A 161 -7.98 8.35 -2.27
C LYS A 161 -7.83 7.16 -3.21
N GLU A 162 -6.99 6.18 -2.85
CA GLU A 162 -6.85 4.96 -3.63
C GLU A 162 -8.16 4.16 -3.70
N TYR A 163 -8.94 4.11 -2.62
CA TYR A 163 -10.26 3.50 -2.64
C TYR A 163 -11.19 4.17 -3.64
N ASN A 164 -11.15 5.49 -3.80
CA ASN A 164 -12.02 6.20 -4.73
C ASN A 164 -11.59 6.03 -6.20
N GLU A 165 -10.28 6.05 -6.45
CA GLU A 165 -9.70 6.06 -7.80
C GLU A 165 -9.41 4.66 -8.37
N ASP A 166 -8.99 3.68 -7.56
CA ASP A 166 -8.61 2.34 -8.01
C ASP A 166 -9.74 1.32 -7.87
N LYS A 167 -10.20 0.76 -9.01
CA LYS A 167 -11.21 -0.31 -9.05
C LYS A 167 -10.74 -1.58 -8.35
N ASN A 168 -9.44 -1.91 -8.40
CA ASN A 168 -8.90 -3.09 -7.73
C ASN A 168 -8.92 -2.94 -6.21
N MET A 169 -8.71 -1.73 -5.70
CA MET A 169 -8.84 -1.43 -4.27
C MET A 169 -10.29 -1.63 -3.81
N LYS A 170 -11.28 -1.11 -4.55
CA LYS A 170 -12.71 -1.34 -4.27
C LYS A 170 -13.08 -2.82 -4.26
N HIS A 171 -12.61 -3.58 -5.26
CA HIS A 171 -12.83 -5.01 -5.32
C HIS A 171 -12.23 -5.74 -4.12
N THR A 172 -10.96 -5.43 -3.77
CA THR A 172 -10.28 -6.04 -2.63
C THR A 172 -10.99 -5.74 -1.31
N PHE A 173 -11.48 -4.50 -1.14
CA PHE A 173 -12.27 -4.11 0.03
C PHE A 173 -13.58 -4.89 0.11
N SER A 174 -14.28 -5.07 -1.01
CA SER A 174 -15.51 -5.88 -1.09
C SER A 174 -15.24 -7.34 -0.71
N THR A 175 -14.19 -7.94 -1.26
CA THR A 175 -13.79 -9.33 -0.95
C THR A 175 -13.44 -9.50 0.52
N LEU A 176 -12.67 -8.56 1.11
CA LEU A 176 -12.37 -8.57 2.53
C LEU A 176 -13.64 -8.46 3.37
N ARG A 177 -14.56 -7.55 3.01
CA ARG A 177 -15.84 -7.40 3.70
C ARG A 177 -16.65 -8.69 3.65
N GLN A 178 -16.79 -9.31 2.47
CA GLN A 178 -17.50 -10.57 2.30
C GLN A 178 -16.89 -11.68 3.16
N PHE A 179 -15.55 -11.75 3.21
CA PHE A 179 -14.86 -12.70 4.09
C PHE A 179 -15.14 -12.45 5.58
N LEU A 180 -15.17 -11.18 6.01
CA LEU A 180 -15.53 -10.84 7.39
C LEU A 180 -17.01 -11.14 7.70
N ASP A 181 -17.90 -10.89 6.73
CA ASP A 181 -19.33 -11.17 6.81
C ASP A 181 -19.61 -12.68 6.93
N THR A 182 -18.78 -13.55 6.36
CA THR A 182 -18.91 -15.01 6.50
C THR A 182 -18.23 -15.54 7.76
N LEU A 183 -17.09 -14.97 8.14
CA LEU A 183 -16.26 -15.49 9.23
C LEU A 183 -16.74 -15.03 10.61
N LEU A 184 -16.92 -13.72 10.81
CA LEU A 184 -17.09 -13.11 12.13
C LEU A 184 -18.41 -13.48 12.83
N PRO A 185 -19.57 -13.64 12.15
CA PRO A 185 -20.81 -14.03 12.82
C PRO A 185 -20.74 -15.37 13.54
N ASN A 186 -19.81 -16.25 13.15
CA ASN A 186 -19.62 -17.56 13.77
C ASN A 186 -18.90 -17.50 15.13
N TYR A 187 -18.39 -16.33 15.52
CA TYR A 187 -17.72 -16.14 16.81
C TYR A 187 -18.65 -15.45 17.81
N PRO A 188 -18.83 -15.97 19.03
CA PRO A 188 -19.88 -15.50 19.95
C PRO A 188 -19.73 -14.03 20.36
N VAL A 189 -18.53 -13.63 20.79
CA VAL A 189 -18.28 -12.24 21.24
C VAL A 189 -18.00 -11.32 20.07
N LEU A 190 -17.06 -11.69 19.20
CA LEU A 190 -16.68 -10.89 18.03
C LEU A 190 -17.84 -10.71 17.04
N GLY A 191 -18.63 -11.76 16.80
CA GLY A 191 -19.80 -11.72 15.92
C GLY A 191 -20.88 -10.78 16.43
N PHE A 192 -21.14 -10.75 17.74
CA PHE A 192 -22.10 -9.80 18.32
C PHE A 192 -21.69 -8.34 18.05
N TYR A 193 -20.45 -7.96 18.36
CA TYR A 193 -19.97 -6.60 18.11
C TYR A 193 -19.92 -6.29 16.61
N TYR A 194 -19.48 -7.23 15.80
CA TYR A 194 -19.42 -7.08 14.35
C TYR A 194 -20.79 -6.80 13.74
N LEU A 195 -21.80 -7.63 14.05
CA LEU A 195 -23.17 -7.46 13.55
C LEU A 195 -23.78 -6.15 14.04
N LYS A 196 -23.54 -5.77 15.31
CA LYS A 196 -24.00 -4.49 15.85
C LYS A 196 -23.40 -3.30 15.09
N THR A 197 -22.09 -3.30 14.87
CA THR A 197 -21.40 -2.24 14.11
C THR A 197 -21.85 -2.21 12.65
N ARG A 198 -21.99 -3.38 12.01
CA ARG A 198 -22.47 -3.49 10.63
C ARG A 198 -23.86 -2.89 10.46
N ASN A 199 -24.81 -3.26 11.33
CA ASN A 199 -26.18 -2.77 11.25
C ASN A 199 -26.25 -1.26 11.50
N LEU A 200 -25.42 -0.73 12.42
CA LEU A 200 -25.31 0.70 12.65
C LEU A 200 -24.80 1.44 11.41
N LEU A 201 -23.80 0.90 10.72
CA LEU A 201 -23.29 1.47 9.48
C LEU A 201 -24.32 1.44 8.34
N LEU A 202 -25.07 0.34 8.20
CA LEU A 202 -26.15 0.24 7.21
C LEU A 202 -27.24 1.28 7.47
N PHE A 203 -27.68 1.42 8.72
CA PHE A 203 -28.64 2.43 9.12
C PHE A 203 -28.15 3.86 8.83
N ALA A 204 -26.88 4.16 9.11
CA ALA A 204 -26.28 5.45 8.78
C ALA A 204 -26.25 5.72 7.26
N CYS A 205 -26.00 4.69 6.44
CA CYS A 205 -26.06 4.80 4.99
C CYS A 205 -27.48 5.09 4.49
N GLU A 206 -28.47 4.36 4.97
CA GLU A 206 -29.89 4.56 4.63
C GLU A 206 -30.36 5.98 5.00
N LEU A 207 -29.98 6.46 6.19
CA LEU A 207 -30.28 7.82 6.64
C LEU A 207 -29.67 8.87 5.70
N ASN A 208 -28.42 8.68 5.28
CA ASN A 208 -27.76 9.59 4.34
C ASN A 208 -28.45 9.61 2.97
N GLU A 209 -28.89 8.46 2.46
CA GLU A 209 -29.66 8.39 1.21
C GLU A 209 -31.01 9.10 1.31
N ALA A 210 -31.72 8.91 2.43
CA ALA A 210 -32.98 9.60 2.71
C ALA A 210 -32.81 11.13 2.77
N LEU A 211 -31.74 11.60 3.42
CA LEU A 211 -31.40 13.03 3.47
C LEU A 211 -31.08 13.59 2.08
N LYS A 212 -30.30 12.88 1.26
CA LYS A 212 -29.97 13.31 -0.11
C LYS A 212 -31.20 13.39 -1.01
N LYS A 213 -32.19 12.51 -0.84
CA LYS A 213 -33.46 12.59 -1.57
C LYS A 213 -34.24 13.84 -1.15
N LYS A 214 -34.42 14.07 0.15
CA LYS A 214 -35.10 15.28 0.67
C LYS A 214 -34.49 16.59 0.18
N VAL A 215 -33.17 16.68 0.08
CA VAL A 215 -32.47 17.88 -0.42
C VAL A 215 -32.62 18.07 -1.94
N LYS A 216 -32.85 16.99 -2.70
CA LYS A 216 -33.11 17.09 -4.15
C LYS A 216 -34.57 17.46 -4.46
N ASP A 217 -35.48 17.13 -3.56
CA ASP A 217 -36.92 17.38 -3.69
C ASP A 217 -37.34 18.76 -3.12
N SER A 218 -36.40 19.51 -2.52
CA SER A 218 -36.56 20.87 -1.98
C SER A 218 -35.92 21.92 -2.87
#